data_AF-A0A815MYG6-F1
#
_entry.id   AF-A0A815MYG6-F1
#
_cell.length_a   1.000
_cell.length_b   1.000
_cell.length_c   1.000
_cell.angle_alpha   90.00
_cell.angle_beta   90.00
_cell.angle_gamma   90.00
#
_symmetry.space_group_name_H-M   'P 1'
#
loop_
_entity.id
_entity.type
_entity.pdbx_description
1 polymer ?
#
loop_
_entity_poly.entity_id
_entity_poly.type
_entity_poly.pdbx_seq_one_letter_code
_entity_poly.pdbx_strand_id
1 'polypeptide(L)'
;MVNYLIFLPVGNNPSKPNWRSNYPSDPNWDSAMPTITWQVYRHYSDVQTLKDYYDHIVAYVKYLHGIYNATGLANFTVRFGDWIPPPPEPMTNGSLIGSFDFLHDVNLLINMSQVLGKKEDTDTYSALYQKLAEEFHQAFYNTS
;
A
#
# COMPACT_ATOMS: atom_id res chain seq x y z
N MET A 1 -2.22 14.43 27.66
CA MET A 1 -3.01 13.90 26.54
C MET A 1 -2.11 13.93 25.31
N VAL A 2 -1.59 12.78 24.90
CA VAL A 2 -0.67 12.68 23.76
C VAL A 2 -1.53 12.57 22.50
N ASN A 3 -1.51 13.61 21.66
CA ASN A 3 -2.14 13.57 20.34
C ASN A 3 -1.31 12.63 19.45
N TYR A 4 -1.75 11.37 19.34
CA TYR A 4 -1.32 10.53 18.23
C TYR A 4 -1.87 11.16 16.95
N LEU A 5 -0.98 11.79 16.17
CA LEU A 5 -1.24 12.12 14.79
C LEU A 5 -1.42 10.80 14.05
N ILE A 6 -2.67 10.32 13.99
CA ILE A 6 -3.06 9.29 13.03
C ILE A 6 -2.71 9.89 11.67
N PHE A 7 -1.68 9.36 11.02
CA PHE A 7 -1.50 9.54 9.59
C PHE A 7 -2.65 8.76 8.94
N LEU A 8 -3.84 9.37 8.93
CA LEU A 8 -4.87 8.96 8.02
C LEU A 8 -4.26 9.09 6.62
N PRO A 9 -4.44 8.11 5.71
CA PRO A 9 -4.13 8.33 4.31
C PRO A 9 -4.69 9.68 3.92
N VAL A 10 -3.83 10.52 3.35
CA VAL A 10 -3.97 11.97 3.20
C VAL A 10 -5.43 12.47 3.29
N GLY A 11 -5.87 12.88 4.49
CA GLY A 11 -7.18 13.50 4.68
C GLY A 11 -7.92 13.07 5.92
N ASN A 12 -7.83 13.87 6.99
CA ASN A 12 -8.97 14.61 7.55
C ASN A 12 -8.49 15.38 8.79
N ASN A 13 -7.96 16.60 8.61
CA ASN A 13 -7.66 17.51 9.72
C ASN A 13 -8.43 18.83 9.51
N PRO A 14 -9.51 19.08 10.27
CA PRO A 14 -10.36 20.26 10.10
C PRO A 14 -9.70 21.59 10.47
N SER A 15 -8.47 21.58 11.00
CA SER A 15 -7.73 22.78 11.40
C SER A 15 -6.69 23.28 10.38
N LYS A 16 -6.50 22.61 9.25
CA LYS A 16 -5.47 22.98 8.25
C LYS A 16 -6.06 23.30 6.88
N PRO A 17 -5.80 24.50 6.30
CA PRO A 17 -6.32 24.87 4.98
C PRO A 17 -5.75 23.97 3.86
N ASN A 18 -6.59 23.03 3.41
CA ASN A 18 -7.05 22.81 2.03
C ASN A 18 -6.11 22.69 0.80
N TRP A 19 -4.87 22.19 0.89
CA TRP A 19 -4.15 21.81 -0.34
C TRP A 19 -4.24 20.32 -0.73
N ARG A 20 -4.72 19.41 0.14
CA ARG A 20 -4.81 17.96 -0.16
C ARG A 20 -5.97 17.17 0.51
N SER A 21 -6.91 17.81 1.20
CA SER A 21 -7.87 17.10 2.09
C SER A 21 -9.06 16.39 1.40
N ASN A 22 -9.22 16.49 0.08
CA ASN A 22 -10.42 16.00 -0.63
C ASN A 22 -10.13 14.87 -1.61
N TYR A 23 -8.95 14.26 -1.59
CA TYR A 23 -8.58 13.23 -2.56
C TYR A 23 -8.46 11.88 -1.88
N PRO A 24 -9.07 10.82 -2.45
CA PRO A 24 -8.82 9.46 -1.98
C PRO A 24 -7.32 9.15 -2.11
N SER A 25 -6.85 8.23 -1.26
CA SER A 25 -5.49 7.68 -1.29
C SER A 25 -5.11 7.25 -2.72
N ASP A 26 -3.87 7.54 -3.11
CA ASP A 26 -3.28 6.97 -4.31
C ASP A 26 -2.31 5.87 -3.88
N PRO A 27 -2.65 4.58 -4.08
CA PRO A 27 -1.81 3.45 -3.69
C PRO A 27 -0.34 3.62 -4.12
N ASN A 28 -0.10 4.20 -5.29
CA ASN A 28 1.25 4.34 -5.83
C ASN A 28 2.13 5.28 -5.00
N TRP A 29 1.58 6.41 -4.53
CA TRP A 29 2.31 7.33 -3.67
C TRP A 29 2.23 7.00 -2.19
N ASP A 30 1.11 6.43 -1.74
CA ASP A 30 0.93 6.09 -0.33
C ASP A 30 1.74 4.84 0.08
N SER A 31 2.14 3.99 -0.88
CA SER A 31 3.14 2.91 -0.71
C SER A 31 4.51 3.42 -0.21
N ALA A 32 4.77 4.72 -0.28
CA ALA A 32 5.96 5.31 0.33
C ALA A 32 6.06 5.00 1.84
N MET A 33 4.95 4.96 2.58
CA MET A 33 4.98 4.67 4.02
C MET A 33 5.51 3.25 4.33
N PRO A 34 4.90 2.16 3.82
CA PRO A 34 5.45 0.81 4.03
C PRO A 34 6.83 0.65 3.40
N THR A 35 7.07 1.19 2.21
CA THR A 35 8.36 1.05 1.51
C THR A 35 9.50 1.72 2.28
N ILE A 36 9.36 2.99 2.68
CA ILE A 36 10.41 3.71 3.41
C ILE A 36 10.65 3.05 4.78
N THR A 37 9.59 2.68 5.49
CA THR A 37 9.69 1.99 6.80
C THR A 37 10.51 0.70 6.67
N TRP A 38 10.24 -0.11 5.64
CA TRP A 38 11.00 -1.33 5.37
C TRP A 38 12.45 -1.03 5.00
N GLN A 39 12.71 -0.05 4.15
CA GLN A 39 14.07 0.28 3.72
C GLN A 39 14.94 0.81 4.87
N VAL A 40 14.38 1.62 5.77
CA VAL A 40 15.10 2.07 6.98
C VAL A 40 15.56 0.88 7.82
N TYR A 41 14.68 -0.09 8.06
CA TYR A 41 15.06 -1.33 8.73
C TYR A 41 16.11 -2.12 7.95
N ARG A 42 15.92 -2.31 6.63
CA ARG A 42 16.83 -3.08 5.77
C ARG A 42 18.26 -2.52 5.75
N HIS A 43 18.42 -1.21 5.84
CA HIS A 43 19.72 -0.54 5.75
C HIS A 43 20.37 -0.28 7.11
N TYR A 44 19.58 -0.01 8.15
CA TYR A 44 20.11 0.39 9.46
C TYR A 44 19.81 -0.61 10.58
N SER A 45 19.11 -1.72 10.28
CA SER A 45 18.59 -2.67 11.27
C SER A 45 17.72 -2.01 12.35
N ASP A 46 17.10 -0.87 12.03
CA ASP A 46 16.25 -0.13 12.96
C ASP A 46 14.88 -0.79 13.10
N VAL A 47 14.76 -1.66 14.11
CA VAL A 47 13.52 -2.33 14.48
C VAL A 47 12.54 -1.36 15.16
N GLN A 48 13.00 -0.25 15.73
CA GLN A 48 12.12 0.70 16.41
C GLN A 48 11.21 1.41 15.39
N THR A 49 11.77 1.85 14.25
CA THR A 49 10.98 2.40 13.14
C THR A 49 9.90 1.43 12.66
N LEU A 50 10.19 0.12 12.58
CA LEU A 50 9.16 -0.88 12.25
C LEU A 50 8.03 -0.86 13.29
N LYS A 51 8.36 -0.92 14.58
CA LYS A 51 7.35 -0.93 15.66
C LYS A 51 6.47 0.30 15.66
N ASP A 52 7.07 1.47 15.45
CA ASP A 52 6.38 2.76 15.50
C ASP A 52 5.37 2.90 14.35
N TYR A 53 5.69 2.37 13.17
CA TYR A 53 4.86 2.52 11.97
C TYR A 53 4.01 1.29 11.62
N TYR A 54 4.22 0.14 12.26
CA TYR A 54 3.54 -1.11 11.92
C TYR A 54 2.01 -1.00 11.92
N ASP A 55 1.43 -0.48 13.00
CA ASP A 55 -0.03 -0.38 13.13
C ASP A 55 -0.64 0.61 12.12
N HIS A 56 0.13 1.63 11.71
CA HIS A 56 -0.27 2.56 10.64
C HIS A 56 -0.28 1.87 9.28
N ILE A 57 0.70 1.02 8.99
CA ILE A 57 0.77 0.23 7.76
C ILE A 57 -0.35 -0.81 7.73
N VAL A 58 -0.66 -1.46 8.85
CA VAL A 58 -1.82 -2.36 8.98
C VAL A 58 -3.12 -1.62 8.64
N ALA A 59 -3.32 -0.41 9.19
CA ALA A 59 -4.52 0.38 8.92
C ALA A 59 -4.62 0.77 7.44
N TYR A 60 -3.51 1.13 6.82
CA TYR A 60 -3.42 1.46 5.40
C TYR A 60 -3.73 0.25 4.49
N VAL A 61 -3.11 -0.91 4.75
CA VAL A 61 -3.41 -2.16 4.01
C VAL A 61 -4.87 -2.57 4.16
N LYS A 62 -5.47 -2.41 5.35
CA LYS A 62 -6.91 -2.64 5.57
C LYS A 62 -7.79 -1.69 4.76
N TYR A 63 -7.39 -0.43 4.63
CA TYR A 63 -8.09 0.54 3.79
C TYR A 63 -8.04 0.14 2.31
N LEU A 64 -6.86 -0.22 1.78
CA LEU A 64 -6.72 -0.74 0.41
C LEU A 64 -7.56 -2.01 0.20
N HIS A 65 -7.55 -2.92 1.16
CA HIS A 65 -8.38 -4.13 1.13
C HIS A 65 -9.89 -3.81 1.06
N GLY A 66 -10.33 -2.72 1.72
CA GLY A 66 -11.71 -2.23 1.60
C GLY A 66 -12.07 -1.77 0.19
N ILE A 67 -11.18 -1.03 -0.47
CA ILE A 67 -11.36 -0.63 -1.88
C ILE A 67 -11.40 -1.86 -2.79
N TYR A 68 -10.47 -2.80 -2.57
CA TYR A 68 -10.39 -4.05 -3.31
C TYR A 68 -11.69 -4.84 -3.21
N ASN A 69 -12.26 -4.99 -2.01
CA ASN A 69 -13.52 -5.71 -1.84
C ASN A 69 -14.70 -5.08 -2.60
N ALA A 70 -14.63 -3.78 -2.92
CA ALA A 70 -15.66 -3.10 -3.70
C ALA A 70 -15.43 -3.15 -5.22
N THR A 71 -14.18 -3.37 -5.68
CA THR A 71 -13.78 -3.13 -7.09
C THR A 71 -13.12 -4.33 -7.78
N GLY A 72 -12.46 -5.21 -7.01
CA GLY A 72 -11.53 -6.23 -7.53
C GLY A 72 -10.24 -5.61 -8.07
N LEU A 73 -9.19 -6.43 -8.27
CA LEU A 73 -7.89 -5.92 -8.74
C LEU A 73 -7.96 -5.32 -10.15
N ALA A 74 -8.75 -5.92 -11.05
CA ALA A 74 -8.86 -5.44 -12.43
C ALA A 74 -9.40 -3.99 -12.55
N ASN A 75 -10.10 -3.49 -11.53
CA ASN A 75 -10.63 -2.11 -11.49
C ASN A 75 -9.99 -1.27 -10.37
N PHE A 76 -8.89 -1.76 -9.78
CA PHE A 76 -8.19 -1.12 -8.67
C PHE A 76 -7.28 0.01 -9.18
N THR A 77 -7.88 1.16 -9.50
CA THR A 77 -7.18 2.24 -10.18
C THR A 77 -6.37 3.14 -9.24
N VAL A 78 -5.32 3.76 -9.80
CA VAL A 78 -4.52 4.83 -9.19
C VAL A 78 -4.79 6.15 -9.89
N ARG A 79 -4.46 7.26 -9.25
CA ARG A 79 -4.68 8.59 -9.84
C ARG A 79 -3.51 9.01 -10.71
N PHE A 80 -2.30 8.79 -10.23
CA PHE A 80 -1.07 9.28 -10.83
C PHE A 80 -0.38 8.19 -11.65
N GLY A 81 -0.28 6.98 -11.12
CA GLY A 81 0.30 5.83 -11.81
C GLY A 81 1.67 6.13 -12.42
N ASP A 82 1.84 5.71 -13.67
CA ASP A 82 3.04 5.99 -14.46
C ASP A 82 3.03 7.46 -14.91
N TRP A 83 3.44 8.35 -14.00
CA TRP A 83 3.14 9.78 -14.03
C TRP A 83 3.66 10.51 -15.28
N ILE A 84 4.80 10.08 -15.83
CA ILE A 84 5.44 10.67 -17.02
C ILE A 84 6.05 9.53 -17.86
N PRO A 85 5.23 8.80 -18.64
CA PRO A 85 5.74 7.74 -19.49
C PRO A 85 6.58 8.34 -20.62
N PRO A 86 7.62 7.64 -21.10
CA PRO A 86 8.42 8.11 -22.22
C PRO A 86 7.59 8.15 -23.51
N PRO A 87 7.57 9.27 -24.26
CA PRO A 87 6.90 9.31 -25.56
C PRO A 87 7.50 8.27 -26.54
N PRO A 88 6.69 7.65 -27.43
CA PRO A 88 5.26 7.92 -27.69
C PRO A 88 4.30 7.09 -26.83
N GLU A 89 4.79 6.35 -25.83
CA GLU A 89 4.00 5.37 -25.10
C GLU A 89 2.92 6.04 -24.23
N PRO A 90 1.70 5.47 -24.16
CA PRO A 90 0.69 5.94 -23.22
C PRO A 90 1.08 5.58 -21.79
N MET A 91 0.38 6.19 -20.82
CA MET A 91 0.50 5.80 -19.42
C MET A 91 0.19 4.30 -19.25
N THR A 92 1.05 3.60 -18.52
CA THR A 92 0.83 2.20 -18.14
C THR A 92 -0.54 2.03 -17.46
N ASN A 93 -1.18 0.87 -17.66
CA ASN A 93 -2.51 0.57 -17.12
C ASN A 93 -2.58 0.88 -15.60
N GLY A 94 -3.44 1.81 -15.20
CA GLY A 94 -3.57 2.23 -13.81
C GLY A 94 -4.02 1.12 -12.86
N SER A 95 -4.88 0.20 -13.32
CA SER A 95 -5.29 -0.96 -12.51
C SER A 95 -4.14 -1.92 -12.26
N LEU A 96 -3.26 -2.09 -13.24
CA LEU A 96 -2.05 -2.92 -13.11
C LEU A 96 -1.14 -2.32 -12.02
N ILE A 97 -0.89 -1.01 -12.09
CA ILE A 97 -0.02 -0.31 -11.14
C ILE A 97 -0.62 -0.36 -9.73
N GLY A 98 -1.88 0.04 -9.57
CA GLY A 98 -2.53 0.06 -8.25
C GLY A 98 -2.62 -1.30 -7.60
N SER A 99 -2.90 -2.34 -8.41
CA SER A 99 -2.90 -3.71 -7.91
C SER A 99 -1.51 -4.14 -7.48
N PHE A 100 -0.47 -3.82 -8.26
CA PHE A 100 0.91 -4.13 -7.91
C PHE A 100 1.31 -3.48 -6.58
N ASP A 101 0.99 -2.20 -6.40
CA ASP A 101 1.31 -1.46 -5.16
C ASP A 101 0.63 -2.11 -3.95
N PHE A 102 -0.64 -2.52 -4.09
CA PHE A 102 -1.33 -3.23 -3.02
C PHE A 102 -0.68 -4.56 -2.68
N LEU A 103 -0.30 -5.39 -3.67
CA LEU A 103 0.42 -6.63 -3.43
C LEU A 103 1.78 -6.38 -2.76
N HIS A 104 2.53 -5.40 -3.25
CA HIS A 104 3.84 -5.01 -2.72
C HIS A 104 3.74 -4.61 -1.25
N ASP A 105 2.77 -3.78 -0.90
CA ASP A 105 2.58 -3.30 0.47
C ASP A 105 2.14 -4.41 1.43
N VAL A 106 1.28 -5.34 0.98
CA VAL A 106 0.93 -6.53 1.74
C VAL A 106 2.18 -7.39 1.99
N ASN A 107 3.04 -7.59 0.99
CA ASN A 107 4.28 -8.33 1.15
C ASN A 107 5.25 -7.67 2.14
N LEU A 108 5.39 -6.35 2.08
CA LEU A 108 6.18 -5.60 3.05
C LEU A 108 5.63 -5.78 4.48
N LEU A 109 4.31 -5.70 4.64
CA LEU A 109 3.67 -5.92 5.94
C LEU A 109 3.92 -7.34 6.48
N ILE A 110 3.86 -8.38 5.62
CA ILE A 110 4.22 -9.75 5.99
C ILE A 110 5.66 -9.80 6.51
N ASN A 111 6.61 -9.23 5.78
CA ASN A 111 8.02 -9.23 6.18
C ASN A 111 8.24 -8.50 7.52
N MET A 112 7.59 -7.34 7.71
CA MET A 112 7.63 -6.62 8.99
C MET A 112 7.03 -7.44 10.13
N SER A 113 5.89 -8.09 9.90
CA SER A 113 5.21 -8.92 10.90
C SER A 113 6.10 -10.07 11.38
N GLN A 114 6.85 -10.69 10.47
CA GLN A 114 7.80 -11.77 10.78
C GLN A 114 8.94 -11.25 11.66
N VAL A 115 9.54 -10.10 11.30
CA VAL A 115 10.61 -9.46 12.09
C VAL A 115 10.12 -9.10 13.50
N LEU A 116 8.88 -8.64 13.61
CA LEU A 116 8.28 -8.25 14.89
C LEU A 116 7.66 -9.40 15.68
N GLY A 117 7.68 -10.64 15.16
CA GLY A 117 7.11 -11.81 15.82
C GLY A 117 5.58 -11.82 15.87
N LYS A 118 4.89 -11.07 15.00
CA LYS A 118 3.43 -10.97 14.91
C LYS A 118 2.85 -12.11 14.05
N LYS A 119 2.91 -13.33 14.57
CA LYS A 119 2.56 -14.55 13.84
C LYS A 119 1.15 -14.54 13.23
N GLU A 120 0.14 -14.08 13.98
CA GLU A 120 -1.25 -14.04 13.49
C GLU A 120 -1.41 -13.12 12.27
N ASP A 121 -0.74 -11.97 12.29
CA ASP A 121 -0.71 -11.04 11.16
C ASP A 121 0.05 -11.66 9.98
N THR A 122 1.20 -12.30 10.22
CA THR A 122 1.95 -13.01 9.18
C THR A 122 1.07 -14.01 8.46
N ASP A 123 0.37 -14.87 9.21
CA ASP A 123 -0.49 -15.92 8.64
C ASP A 123 -1.67 -15.29 7.86
N THR A 124 -2.31 -14.27 8.44
CA THR A 124 -3.46 -13.56 7.82
C THR A 124 -3.08 -12.89 6.51
N TYR A 125 -2.03 -12.06 6.51
CA TYR A 125 -1.63 -11.31 5.34
C TYR A 125 -0.96 -12.18 4.28
N SER A 126 -0.30 -13.29 4.67
CA SER A 126 0.21 -14.28 3.70
C SER A 126 -0.92 -14.94 2.91
N ALA A 127 -2.02 -15.30 3.56
CA ALA A 127 -3.20 -15.83 2.87
C ALA A 127 -3.83 -14.79 1.94
N LEU A 128 -3.90 -13.52 2.36
CA LEU A 128 -4.34 -12.42 1.50
C LEU A 128 -3.42 -12.27 0.28
N TYR A 129 -2.11 -12.23 0.49
CA TYR A 129 -1.12 -12.07 -0.57
C TYR A 129 -1.24 -13.16 -1.63
N GLN A 130 -1.40 -14.43 -1.23
CA GLN A 130 -1.57 -15.54 -2.16
C GLN A 130 -2.81 -15.34 -3.04
N LYS A 131 -3.96 -15.00 -2.44
CA LYS A 131 -5.19 -14.70 -3.17
C LYS A 131 -4.99 -13.55 -4.16
N LEU A 132 -4.37 -12.46 -3.72
CA LEU A 132 -4.12 -11.29 -4.57
C LEU A 132 -3.13 -11.61 -5.70
N ALA A 133 -2.09 -12.40 -5.45
CA ALA A 133 -1.12 -12.82 -6.47
C ALA A 133 -1.74 -13.67 -7.57
N GLU A 134 -2.62 -14.61 -7.19
CA GLU A 134 -3.37 -15.42 -8.16
C GLU A 134 -4.30 -14.55 -9.01
N GLU A 135 -5.08 -13.67 -8.37
CA GLU A 135 -6.00 -12.75 -9.07
C GLU A 135 -5.25 -11.76 -9.97
N PHE A 136 -4.12 -11.21 -9.51
CA PHE A 136 -3.27 -10.31 -10.27
C PHE A 136 -2.74 -11.00 -11.53
N HIS A 137 -2.23 -12.22 -11.40
CA HIS A 137 -1.72 -12.99 -12.53
C HIS A 137 -2.84 -13.27 -13.54
N GLN A 138 -4.01 -13.70 -13.08
CA GLN A 138 -5.18 -13.93 -13.96
C GLN A 138 -5.66 -12.67 -14.68
N ALA A 139 -5.62 -11.51 -14.00
CA ALA A 139 -6.11 -10.25 -14.53
C ALA A 139 -5.16 -9.61 -15.56
N PHE A 140 -3.85 -9.74 -15.36
CA PHE A 140 -2.88 -8.93 -16.09
C PHE A 140 -1.83 -9.70 -16.89
N TYR A 141 -1.63 -11.00 -16.64
CA TYR A 141 -0.67 -11.77 -17.42
C TYR A 141 -1.24 -12.10 -18.80
N ASN A 142 -0.54 -11.67 -19.85
CA ASN A 142 -0.81 -12.06 -21.22
C ASN A 142 0.32 -12.97 -21.72
N THR A 143 -0.06 -14.12 -22.27
CA THR A 143 0.88 -15.13 -22.81
C THR A 143 1.22 -14.92 -24.29
N SER A 144 0.54 -13.98 -24.95
CA SER A 144 0.68 -13.67 -26.38
C SER A 144 1.34 -12.33 -26.62
#